data_AF-G3T3R0-F1
#
_entry.id   AF-G3T3R0-F1
#
_cell.length_a   1.000
_cell.length_b   1.000
_cell.length_c   1.000
_cell.angle_alpha   90.00
_cell.angle_beta   90.00
_cell.angle_gamma   90.00
#
_symmetry.space_group_name_H-M   'P 1'
#
loop_
_entity.id
_entity.type
_entity.pdbx_description
1 polymer ?
#
loop_
_entity_poly.entity_id
_entity_poly.type
_entity_poly.pdbx_seq_one_letter_code
_entity_poly.pdbx_strand_id
1 'polypeptide(L)'
;SMAVPWEEYFRLALQEKLPRKIPEQNVHQFPPVLRLLEKRQELKAADQSLRAQKEVFQTTMAALQQRWEQLEQKEQELKGSFLRFDKFLQDAEARRSRALRRAAEEGHCAGRQEAEARRLWAQLEELRRERALLQRRLEHLAPCARLLGQVLERLPEFQGVPELVARFDSLADTQAALRRTERERLAELEAARARLQRLQDTWQDEVLWHGQRRAQLRERLEEARERTLHWESKWIQIQNTAAEKTLLLGRTRMAALNLFQVVCQHQRQPPNLDLEDTEGQLEQVKQFIQDLSGMLASLRQAE
;
A
#
# COMPACT_ATOMS: atom_id res chain seq x y z
N SER A 1 87.09 35.82 -47.24
CA SER A 1 87.34 36.57 -48.49
C SER A 1 87.08 38.04 -48.20
N MET A 2 88.01 38.99 -48.31
CA MET A 2 89.30 39.06 -48.97
C MET A 2 90.33 39.49 -47.92
N ALA A 3 91.11 38.54 -47.40
CA ALA A 3 92.28 38.87 -46.61
C ALA A 3 93.38 39.16 -47.63
N VAL A 4 93.51 40.43 -48.05
CA VAL A 4 94.68 40.86 -48.79
C VAL A 4 95.87 40.59 -47.88
N PRO A 5 96.82 39.71 -48.27
CA PRO A 5 97.97 39.41 -47.44
C PRO A 5 98.72 40.73 -47.25
N TRP A 6 98.89 41.17 -46.01
CA TRP A 6 99.58 42.42 -45.70
C TRP A 6 100.98 42.48 -46.38
N GLU A 7 101.55 41.32 -46.72
CA GLU A 7 102.74 41.12 -47.53
C GLU A 7 102.69 41.68 -48.97
N GLU A 8 101.54 41.71 -49.64
CA GLU A 8 101.39 42.32 -50.96
C GLU A 8 101.30 43.86 -50.86
N TYR A 9 100.63 44.36 -49.81
CA TYR A 9 100.51 45.80 -49.56
C TYR A 9 101.85 46.42 -49.16
N PHE A 10 102.64 45.75 -48.31
CA PHE A 10 104.00 46.21 -47.97
C PHE A 10 104.98 46.11 -49.15
N ARG A 11 104.84 45.11 -50.04
CA ARG A 11 105.68 45.01 -51.25
C ARG A 11 105.44 46.16 -52.23
N LEU A 12 104.19 46.55 -52.45
CA LEU A 12 103.87 47.68 -53.35
C LEU A 12 104.30 49.03 -52.76
N ALA A 13 104.10 49.25 -51.45
CA ALA A 13 104.48 50.50 -50.80
C ALA A 13 106.00 50.70 -50.67
N LEU A 14 106.80 49.63 -50.60
CA LEU A 14 108.27 49.71 -50.60
C LEU A 14 108.88 49.92 -52.00
N GLN A 15 108.21 49.46 -53.07
CA GLN A 15 108.67 49.67 -54.45
C GLN A 15 108.57 51.13 -54.91
N GLU A 16 107.69 51.94 -54.33
CA GLU A 16 107.58 53.37 -54.64
C GLU A 16 108.67 54.25 -53.98
N LYS A 17 109.47 53.73 -53.03
CA LYS A 17 110.38 54.55 -52.19
C LYS A 17 111.89 54.28 -52.35
N LEU A 18 112.32 53.51 -53.37
CA LEU A 18 113.75 53.30 -53.71
C LEU A 18 114.18 54.13 -54.93
N PRO A 19 115.30 54.88 -54.89
CA PRO A 19 115.71 55.77 -55.99
C PRO A 19 116.33 55.00 -57.17
N ARG A 20 115.73 55.11 -58.36
CA ARG A 20 116.28 54.60 -59.64
C ARG A 20 117.15 55.68 -60.32
N LYS A 21 118.46 55.39 -60.36
CA LYS A 21 119.55 55.81 -61.30
C LYS A 21 119.55 57.23 -61.89
N ILE A 22 120.60 57.98 -61.56
CA ILE A 22 121.13 59.14 -62.31
C ILE A 22 122.03 58.62 -63.46
N PRO A 23 121.94 59.16 -64.69
CA PRO A 23 123.05 59.23 -65.63
C PRO A 23 123.64 60.65 -65.69
N GLU A 24 124.95 60.69 -65.86
CA GLU A 24 125.85 61.82 -65.67
C GLU A 24 126.14 62.62 -66.98
N GLN A 25 126.67 63.84 -66.78
CA GLN A 25 127.49 64.66 -67.69
C GLN A 25 126.80 65.58 -68.72
N ASN A 26 126.80 66.88 -68.41
CA ASN A 26 127.60 67.84 -69.17
C ASN A 26 128.16 68.93 -68.25
N VAL A 27 129.46 69.18 -68.41
CA VAL A 27 130.33 69.91 -67.50
C VAL A 27 130.18 71.42 -67.71
N HIS A 28 129.68 72.12 -66.69
CA HIS A 28 130.09 73.48 -66.41
C HIS A 28 130.65 73.50 -64.98
N GLN A 29 131.91 73.91 -64.85
CA GLN A 29 132.62 74.08 -63.58
C GLN A 29 131.80 74.96 -62.63
N PHE A 30 131.29 74.37 -61.55
CA PHE A 30 130.77 75.09 -60.38
C PHE A 30 131.25 74.42 -59.07
N PRO A 31 131.56 75.17 -58.00
CA PRO A 31 132.38 74.68 -56.89
C PRO A 31 131.71 73.63 -55.97
N PRO A 32 132.49 72.74 -55.30
CA PRO A 32 132.03 71.61 -54.45
C PRO A 32 131.09 71.93 -53.26
N VAL A 33 130.83 73.22 -53.00
CA VAL A 33 130.06 73.69 -51.84
C VAL A 33 128.54 73.60 -52.07
N LEU A 34 128.07 73.63 -53.33
CA LEU A 34 126.64 73.63 -53.65
C LEU A 34 125.97 72.25 -53.57
N ARG A 35 126.69 71.16 -53.93
CA ARG A 35 126.16 69.78 -53.91
C ARG A 35 125.92 69.23 -52.49
N LEU A 36 126.72 69.71 -51.52
CA LEU A 36 126.55 69.39 -50.10
C LEU A 36 125.34 70.12 -49.49
N LEU A 37 124.96 71.29 -50.02
CA LEU A 37 123.80 72.05 -49.58
C LEU A 37 122.49 71.39 -50.04
N GLU A 38 122.41 70.93 -51.29
CA GLU A 38 121.24 70.21 -51.82
C GLU A 38 120.99 68.89 -51.07
N LYS A 39 122.04 68.08 -50.85
CA LYS A 39 121.90 66.82 -50.10
C LYS A 39 121.55 67.05 -48.62
N ARG A 40 121.99 68.17 -48.02
CA ARG A 40 121.55 68.59 -46.68
C ARG A 40 120.10 69.08 -46.67
N GLN A 41 119.61 69.71 -47.74
CA GLN A 41 118.21 70.11 -47.86
C GLN A 41 117.29 68.91 -48.08
N GLU A 42 117.69 67.94 -48.91
CA GLU A 42 116.95 66.68 -49.11
C GLU A 42 116.88 65.84 -47.83
N LEU A 43 117.98 65.72 -47.08
CA LEU A 43 117.99 65.06 -45.77
C LEU A 43 117.06 65.76 -44.77
N LYS A 44 117.06 67.09 -44.74
CA LYS A 44 116.13 67.86 -43.90
C LYS A 44 114.67 67.68 -44.32
N ALA A 45 114.37 67.64 -45.62
CA ALA A 45 113.02 67.42 -46.14
C ALA A 45 112.53 65.98 -45.88
N ALA A 46 113.40 64.98 -46.04
CA ALA A 46 113.10 63.58 -45.71
C ALA A 46 112.91 63.38 -44.20
N ASP A 47 113.74 64.01 -43.36
CA ASP A 47 113.57 64.00 -41.90
C ASP A 47 112.25 64.68 -41.48
N GLN A 48 111.89 65.81 -42.11
CA GLN A 48 110.60 66.47 -41.87
C GLN A 48 109.42 65.59 -42.31
N SER A 49 109.50 64.93 -43.46
CA SER A 49 108.47 63.99 -43.93
C SER A 49 108.35 62.75 -43.03
N LEU A 50 109.47 62.24 -42.51
CA LEU A 50 109.49 61.10 -41.60
C LEU A 50 108.93 61.48 -40.23
N ARG A 51 109.21 62.71 -39.75
CA ARG A 51 108.61 63.27 -38.54
C ARG A 51 107.09 63.43 -38.70
N ALA A 52 106.64 63.99 -39.82
CA ALA A 52 105.21 64.10 -40.12
C ALA A 52 104.52 62.73 -40.19
N GLN A 53 105.14 61.71 -40.81
CA GLN A 53 104.59 60.35 -40.82
C GLN A 53 104.59 59.68 -39.44
N LYS A 54 105.61 59.91 -38.61
CA LYS A 54 105.64 59.45 -37.22
C LYS A 54 104.57 60.13 -36.38
N GLU A 55 104.34 61.42 -36.56
CA GLU A 55 103.26 62.17 -35.91
C GLU A 55 101.87 61.67 -36.35
N VAL A 56 101.67 61.39 -37.64
CA VAL A 56 100.42 60.79 -38.15
C VAL A 56 100.24 59.36 -37.64
N PHE A 57 101.29 58.55 -37.57
CA PHE A 57 101.22 57.20 -37.01
C PHE A 57 100.93 57.23 -35.50
N GLN A 58 101.54 58.16 -34.76
CA GLN A 58 101.28 58.34 -33.33
C GLN A 58 99.86 58.84 -33.07
N THR A 59 99.35 59.79 -33.85
CA THR A 59 97.97 60.29 -33.71
C THR A 59 96.94 59.23 -34.10
N THR A 60 97.18 58.44 -35.16
CA THR A 60 96.29 57.32 -35.54
C THR A 60 96.34 56.16 -34.55
N MET A 61 97.51 55.81 -34.01
CA MET A 61 97.63 54.82 -32.93
C MET A 61 96.94 55.29 -31.65
N ALA A 62 97.11 56.55 -31.26
CA ALA A 62 96.41 57.12 -30.12
C ALA A 62 94.89 57.10 -30.31
N ALA A 63 94.39 57.45 -31.50
CA ALA A 63 92.96 57.40 -31.81
C ALA A 63 92.39 55.98 -31.81
N LEU A 64 93.16 55.00 -32.28
CA LEU A 64 92.77 53.58 -32.25
C LEU A 64 92.79 53.02 -30.82
N GLN A 65 93.81 53.35 -30.02
CA GLN A 65 93.87 52.99 -28.60
C GLN A 65 92.67 53.56 -27.84
N GLN A 66 92.34 54.85 -28.05
CA GLN A 66 91.15 55.47 -27.47
C GLN A 66 89.84 54.77 -27.89
N ARG A 67 89.72 54.34 -29.16
CA ARG A 67 88.54 53.59 -29.63
C ARG A 67 88.45 52.20 -29.03
N TRP A 68 89.57 51.50 -28.87
CA TRP A 68 89.60 50.20 -28.20
C TRP A 68 89.19 50.31 -26.73
N GLU A 69 89.74 51.29 -26.01
CA GLU A 69 89.35 51.57 -24.63
C GLU A 69 87.86 51.91 -24.50
N GLN A 70 87.31 52.70 -25.42
CA GLN A 70 85.87 53.01 -25.45
C GLN A 70 84.99 51.78 -25.76
N LEU A 71 85.43 50.90 -26.65
CA LEU A 71 84.69 49.67 -26.96
C LEU A 71 84.70 48.71 -25.77
N GLU A 72 85.84 48.57 -25.10
CA GLU A 72 85.97 47.73 -23.91
C GLU A 72 85.13 48.27 -22.74
N GLN A 73 85.12 49.59 -22.53
CA GLN A 73 84.22 50.24 -21.56
C GLN A 73 82.74 49.96 -21.88
N LYS A 74 82.32 50.14 -23.14
CA LYS A 74 80.94 49.86 -23.56
C LYS A 74 80.57 48.38 -23.41
N GLU A 75 81.49 47.46 -23.71
CA GLU A 75 81.25 46.03 -23.51
C GLU A 75 81.06 45.71 -22.02
N GLN A 76 81.90 46.27 -21.15
CA GLN A 76 81.76 46.10 -19.70
C GLN A 76 80.46 46.71 -19.15
N GLU A 77 80.07 47.89 -19.64
CA GLU A 77 78.79 48.53 -19.31
C GLU A 77 77.59 47.69 -19.76
N LEU A 78 77.65 47.11 -20.97
CA LEU A 78 76.62 46.22 -21.49
C LEU A 78 76.53 44.94 -20.65
N LYS A 79 77.66 44.28 -20.37
CA LYS A 79 77.70 43.09 -19.49
C LYS A 79 77.12 43.40 -18.11
N GLY A 80 77.50 44.54 -17.51
CA GLY A 80 76.94 45.00 -16.26
C GLY A 80 75.44 45.29 -16.33
N SER A 81 74.96 45.82 -17.45
CA SER A 81 73.54 46.10 -17.69
C SER A 81 72.74 44.81 -17.87
N PHE A 82 73.23 43.82 -18.63
CA PHE A 82 72.60 42.50 -18.76
C PHE A 82 72.39 41.82 -17.41
N LEU A 83 73.42 41.78 -16.56
CA LEU A 83 73.30 41.21 -15.22
C LEU A 83 72.24 41.94 -14.36
N ARG A 84 72.14 43.27 -14.49
CA ARG A 84 71.09 44.05 -13.80
C ARG A 84 69.70 43.75 -14.36
N PHE A 85 69.56 43.60 -15.68
CA PHE A 85 68.30 43.25 -16.33
C PHE A 85 67.86 41.84 -15.97
N ASP A 86 68.76 40.85 -16.01
CA ASP A 86 68.46 39.47 -15.61
C ASP A 86 68.01 39.42 -14.15
N LYS A 87 68.72 40.12 -13.26
CA LYS A 87 68.32 40.23 -11.86
C LYS A 87 66.95 40.89 -11.69
N PHE A 88 66.68 41.96 -12.45
CA PHE A 88 65.38 42.62 -12.43
C PHE A 88 64.25 41.70 -12.93
N LEU A 89 64.48 40.93 -13.99
CA LEU A 89 63.51 39.96 -14.51
C LEU A 89 63.24 38.85 -13.50
N GLN A 90 64.29 38.30 -12.87
CA GLN A 90 64.14 37.31 -11.79
C GLN A 90 63.35 37.87 -10.60
N ASP A 91 63.65 39.09 -10.16
CA ASP A 91 62.93 39.75 -9.07
C ASP A 91 61.47 40.03 -9.44
N ALA A 92 61.19 40.45 -10.69
CA ALA A 92 59.84 40.69 -11.19
C ALA A 92 59.02 39.39 -11.29
N GLU A 93 59.63 38.31 -11.80
CA GLU A 93 59.00 36.99 -11.88
C GLU A 93 58.76 36.39 -10.50
N ALA A 94 59.67 36.58 -9.55
CA ALA A 94 59.47 36.21 -8.15
C ALA A 94 58.32 36.99 -7.51
N ARG A 95 58.21 38.31 -7.76
CA ARG A 95 57.08 39.14 -7.28
C ARG A 95 55.76 38.67 -7.90
N ARG A 96 55.72 38.43 -9.21
CA ARG A 96 54.54 37.90 -9.91
C ARG A 96 54.12 36.55 -9.34
N SER A 97 55.07 35.63 -9.16
CA SER A 97 54.82 34.30 -8.60
C SER A 97 54.26 34.38 -7.17
N ARG A 98 54.78 35.27 -6.32
CA ARG A 98 54.25 35.50 -4.97
C ARG A 98 52.83 36.08 -5.01
N ALA A 99 52.57 37.04 -5.89
CA ALA A 99 51.23 37.62 -6.04
C ALA A 99 50.21 36.59 -6.52
N LEU A 100 50.57 35.74 -7.49
CA LEU A 100 49.72 34.66 -7.98
C LEU A 100 49.43 33.61 -6.90
N ARG A 101 50.44 33.24 -6.09
CA ARG A 101 50.24 32.32 -4.96
C ARG A 101 49.29 32.89 -3.91
N ARG A 102 49.46 34.17 -3.53
CA ARG A 102 48.55 34.85 -2.59
C ARG A 102 47.13 34.91 -3.14
N ALA A 103 46.96 35.29 -4.41
CA ALA A 103 45.64 35.32 -5.04
C ALA A 103 44.97 33.93 -5.08
N ALA A 104 45.75 32.86 -5.33
CA ALA A 104 45.25 31.49 -5.29
C ALA A 104 44.87 31.06 -3.85
N GLU A 105 45.71 31.35 -2.86
CA GLU A 105 45.44 31.07 -1.45
C GLU A 105 44.19 31.82 -0.96
N GLU A 106 44.07 33.11 -1.28
CA GLU A 106 42.89 33.93 -0.97
C GLU A 106 41.64 33.40 -1.67
N GLY A 107 41.73 33.01 -2.95
CA GLY A 107 40.63 32.38 -3.68
C GLY A 107 40.18 31.05 -3.05
N HIS A 108 41.13 30.22 -2.60
CA HIS A 108 40.81 28.98 -1.87
C HIS A 108 40.18 29.25 -0.51
N CYS A 109 40.68 30.23 0.25
CA CYS A 109 40.11 30.63 1.53
C CYS A 109 38.68 31.18 1.38
N ALA A 110 38.46 32.07 0.41
CA ALA A 110 37.15 32.61 0.07
C ALA A 110 36.17 31.49 -0.32
N GLY A 111 36.60 30.55 -1.18
CA GLY A 111 35.79 29.41 -1.58
C GLY A 111 35.37 28.50 -0.41
N ARG A 112 36.26 28.29 0.58
CA ARG A 112 35.92 27.53 1.81
C ARG A 112 34.88 28.28 2.65
N GLN A 113 35.09 29.58 2.88
CA GLN A 113 34.17 30.41 3.64
C GLN A 113 32.79 30.51 2.97
N GLU A 114 32.73 30.64 1.64
CA GLU A 114 31.46 30.63 0.90
C GLU A 114 30.74 29.28 1.00
N ALA A 115 31.47 28.17 0.91
CA ALA A 115 30.89 26.84 1.05
C ALA A 115 30.34 26.62 2.47
N GLU A 116 31.06 27.07 3.50
CA GLU A 116 30.61 27.04 4.90
C GLU A 116 29.39 27.94 5.10
N ALA A 117 29.40 29.16 4.57
CA ALA A 117 28.27 30.08 4.65
C ALA A 117 27.02 29.45 3.99
N ARG A 118 27.14 28.85 2.82
CA ARG A 118 26.02 28.15 2.15
C ARG A 118 25.50 26.98 2.97
N ARG A 119 26.36 26.18 3.59
CA ARG A 119 25.97 25.07 4.48
C ARG A 119 25.21 25.59 5.70
N LEU A 120 25.71 26.64 6.35
CA LEU A 120 25.06 27.25 7.51
C LEU A 120 23.71 27.87 7.14
N TRP A 121 23.60 28.52 5.99
CA TRP A 121 22.32 29.06 5.49
C TRP A 121 21.29 27.96 5.24
N ALA A 122 21.69 26.83 4.66
CA ALA A 122 20.80 25.69 4.45
C ALA A 122 20.28 25.13 5.79
N GLN A 123 21.17 24.91 6.76
CA GLN A 123 20.81 24.44 8.11
C GLN A 123 19.87 25.42 8.81
N LEU A 124 20.12 26.72 8.67
CA LEU A 124 19.29 27.76 9.27
C LEU A 124 17.88 27.78 8.68
N GLU A 125 17.73 27.54 7.38
CA GLU A 125 16.41 27.40 6.75
C GLU A 125 15.69 26.11 7.15
N GLU A 126 16.40 24.99 7.31
CA GLU A 126 15.82 23.75 7.84
C GLU A 126 15.26 23.96 9.26
N LEU A 127 16.07 24.54 10.16
CA LEU A 127 15.64 24.85 11.52
C LEU A 127 14.47 25.85 11.56
N ARG A 128 14.44 26.83 10.65
CA ARG A 128 13.29 27.75 10.51
C ARG A 128 12.02 27.02 10.10
N ARG A 129 12.11 26.07 9.17
CA ARG A 129 10.96 25.24 8.75
C ARG A 129 10.46 24.36 9.90
N GLU A 130 11.36 23.69 10.62
CA GLU A 130 11.01 22.88 11.79
C GLU A 130 10.34 23.73 12.87
N ARG A 131 10.91 24.90 13.19
CA ARG A 131 10.31 25.84 14.12
C ARG A 131 8.91 26.26 13.68
N ALA A 132 8.71 26.57 12.40
CA ALA A 132 7.40 26.95 11.88
C ALA A 132 6.37 25.80 12.00
N LEU A 133 6.79 24.56 11.75
CA LEU A 133 5.95 23.37 11.93
C LEU A 133 5.56 23.18 13.40
N LEU A 134 6.52 23.30 14.32
CA LEU A 134 6.28 23.19 15.76
C LEU A 134 5.38 24.33 16.26
N GLN A 135 5.58 25.56 15.78
CA GLN A 135 4.72 26.70 16.12
C GLN A 135 3.28 26.47 15.69
N ARG A 136 3.04 26.00 14.45
CA ARG A 136 1.68 25.65 13.99
C ARG A 136 1.04 24.55 14.85
N ARG A 137 1.81 23.54 15.25
CA ARG A 137 1.32 22.48 16.15
C ARG A 137 0.95 23.04 17.53
N LEU A 138 1.77 23.92 18.08
CA LEU A 138 1.49 24.59 19.36
C LEU A 138 0.25 25.49 19.27
N GLU A 139 0.11 26.27 18.19
CA GLU A 139 -1.07 27.10 17.95
C GLU A 139 -2.35 26.26 17.86
N HIS A 140 -2.28 25.10 17.19
CA HIS A 140 -3.41 24.18 17.09
C HIS A 140 -3.79 23.54 18.43
N LEU A 141 -2.81 23.20 19.27
CA LEU A 141 -3.04 22.56 20.58
C LEU A 141 -3.29 23.56 21.72
N ALA A 142 -2.97 24.85 21.53
CA ALA A 142 -3.12 25.87 22.55
C ALA A 142 -4.57 26.02 23.09
N PRO A 143 -5.63 25.98 22.27
CA PRO A 143 -7.00 26.00 22.77
C PRO A 143 -7.29 24.80 23.69
N CYS A 144 -6.86 23.59 23.32
CA CYS A 144 -7.04 22.39 24.12
C CYS A 144 -6.33 22.50 25.47
N ALA A 145 -5.08 22.99 25.48
CA ALA A 145 -4.34 23.22 26.72
C ALA A 145 -5.03 24.26 27.62
N ARG A 146 -5.57 25.34 27.06
CA ARG A 146 -6.35 26.34 27.81
C ARG A 146 -7.61 25.75 28.42
N LEU A 147 -8.36 24.94 27.65
CA LEU A 147 -9.54 24.25 28.15
C LEU A 147 -9.20 23.30 29.29
N LEU A 148 -8.15 22.49 29.16
CA LEU A 148 -7.69 21.58 30.21
C LEU A 148 -7.27 22.34 31.47
N GLY A 149 -6.61 23.49 31.33
CA GLY A 149 -6.32 24.39 32.45
C GLY A 149 -7.59 24.89 33.14
N GLN A 150 -8.57 25.38 32.39
CA GLN A 150 -9.86 25.84 32.95
C GLN A 150 -10.64 24.71 33.65
N VAL A 151 -10.52 23.47 33.15
CA VAL A 151 -11.15 22.30 33.77
C VAL A 151 -10.46 21.96 35.10
N LEU A 152 -9.13 22.03 35.17
CA LEU A 152 -8.40 21.85 36.43
C LEU A 152 -8.73 22.91 37.47
N GLU A 153 -8.89 24.17 37.06
CA GLU A 153 -9.32 25.24 37.98
C GLU A 153 -10.68 24.94 38.63
N ARG A 154 -11.58 24.26 37.90
CA ARG A 154 -12.91 23.86 38.40
C ARG A 154 -12.89 22.55 39.18
N LEU A 155 -11.87 21.72 38.98
CA LEU A 155 -11.73 20.40 39.59
C LEU A 155 -10.39 20.32 40.33
N PRO A 156 -10.30 20.95 41.53
CA PRO A 156 -9.06 20.98 42.32
C PRO A 156 -8.65 19.61 42.88
N GLU A 157 -9.48 18.58 42.68
CA GLU A 157 -9.19 17.19 43.04
C GLU A 157 -8.05 16.59 42.22
N PHE A 158 -7.78 17.12 41.02
CA PHE A 158 -6.71 16.63 40.14
C PHE A 158 -5.48 17.54 40.25
N GLN A 159 -4.31 16.94 40.48
CA GLN A 159 -3.06 17.68 40.63
C GLN A 159 -2.48 18.15 39.29
N GLY A 160 -2.96 17.61 38.17
CA GLY A 160 -2.55 18.06 36.85
C GLY A 160 -3.29 17.38 35.70
N VAL A 161 -3.02 17.91 34.49
CA VAL A 161 -3.61 17.42 33.24
C VAL A 161 -3.38 15.92 33.02
N PRO A 162 -2.18 15.34 33.30
CA PRO A 162 -1.96 13.91 33.10
C PRO A 162 -2.87 13.03 33.96
N GLU A 163 -3.16 13.44 35.20
CA GLU A 163 -4.04 12.71 36.12
C GLU A 163 -5.49 12.77 35.64
N LEU A 164 -5.93 13.95 35.18
CA LEU A 164 -7.25 14.12 34.56
C LEU A 164 -7.40 13.22 33.33
N VAL A 165 -6.41 13.20 32.43
CA VAL A 165 -6.41 12.34 31.24
C VAL A 165 -6.44 10.86 31.62
N ALA A 166 -5.60 10.42 32.56
CA ALA A 166 -5.61 9.03 33.03
C ALA A 166 -6.97 8.65 33.65
N ARG A 167 -7.62 9.57 34.37
CA ARG A 167 -8.98 9.36 34.88
C ARG A 167 -9.99 9.23 33.75
N PHE A 168 -9.92 10.09 32.73
CA PHE A 168 -10.77 9.97 31.54
C PHE A 168 -10.56 8.64 30.81
N ASP A 169 -9.32 8.22 30.60
CA ASP A 169 -8.99 6.96 29.95
C ASP A 169 -9.57 5.78 30.73
N SER A 170 -9.38 5.74 32.05
CA SER A 170 -9.97 4.70 32.89
C SER A 170 -11.51 4.71 32.86
N LEU A 171 -12.14 5.89 32.80
CA LEU A 171 -13.59 6.02 32.64
C LEU A 171 -14.06 5.56 31.25
N ALA A 172 -13.30 5.86 30.20
CA ALA A 172 -13.59 5.38 28.85
C ALA A 172 -13.46 3.86 28.75
N ASP A 173 -12.42 3.28 29.36
CA ASP A 173 -12.19 1.83 29.42
C ASP A 173 -13.30 1.12 30.20
N THR A 174 -13.67 1.64 31.38
CA THR A 174 -14.78 1.10 32.17
C THR A 174 -16.11 1.23 31.43
N GLN A 175 -16.37 2.35 30.75
CA GLN A 175 -17.57 2.50 29.92
C GLN A 175 -17.58 1.48 28.76
N ALA A 176 -16.44 1.25 28.11
CA ALA A 176 -16.31 0.26 27.06
C ALA A 176 -16.57 -1.17 27.58
N ALA A 177 -16.03 -1.51 28.75
CA ALA A 177 -16.26 -2.78 29.42
C ALA A 177 -17.74 -2.97 29.80
N LEU A 178 -18.38 -1.95 30.39
CA LEU A 178 -19.81 -1.98 30.73
C LEU A 178 -20.69 -2.16 29.49
N ARG A 179 -20.37 -1.48 28.38
CA ARG A 179 -21.10 -1.66 27.12
C ARG A 179 -20.95 -3.07 26.54
N ARG A 180 -19.80 -3.72 26.74
CA ARG A 180 -19.60 -5.12 26.32
C ARG A 180 -20.45 -6.06 27.16
N THR A 181 -20.41 -5.93 28.49
CA THR A 181 -21.20 -6.79 29.38
C THR A 181 -22.71 -6.58 29.20
N GLU A 182 -23.15 -5.35 28.92
CA GLU A 182 -24.54 -5.05 28.57
C GLU A 182 -24.96 -5.80 27.29
N ARG A 183 -24.14 -5.77 26.24
CA ARG A 183 -24.41 -6.51 24.99
C ARG A 183 -24.47 -8.02 25.22
N GLU A 184 -23.55 -8.55 26.00
CA GLU A 184 -23.53 -9.98 26.37
C GLU A 184 -24.81 -10.37 27.11
N ARG A 185 -25.22 -9.58 28.11
CA ARG A 185 -26.47 -9.82 28.86
C ARG A 185 -27.70 -9.72 27.97
N LEU A 186 -27.76 -8.76 27.05
CA LEU A 186 -28.86 -8.65 26.09
C LEU A 186 -28.93 -9.88 25.17
N ALA A 187 -27.79 -10.36 24.68
CA ALA A 187 -27.73 -11.59 23.89
C ALA A 187 -28.17 -12.83 24.70
N GLU A 188 -27.78 -12.94 25.97
CA GLU A 188 -28.26 -14.00 26.87
C GLU A 188 -29.77 -13.94 27.09
N LEU A 189 -30.33 -12.74 27.29
CA LEU A 189 -31.77 -12.53 27.44
C LEU A 189 -32.53 -12.89 26.17
N GLU A 190 -32.03 -12.50 24.99
CA GLU A 190 -32.61 -12.86 23.70
C GLU A 190 -32.56 -14.38 23.47
N ALA A 191 -31.44 -15.03 23.79
CA ALA A 191 -31.32 -16.48 23.71
C ALA A 191 -32.28 -17.19 24.67
N ALA A 192 -32.44 -16.69 25.90
CA ALA A 192 -33.40 -17.23 26.87
C ALA A 192 -34.85 -17.05 26.40
N ARG A 193 -35.20 -15.88 25.84
CA ARG A 193 -36.52 -15.62 25.23
C ARG A 193 -36.80 -16.56 24.06
N ALA A 194 -35.83 -16.76 23.18
CA ALA A 194 -35.96 -17.68 22.05
C ALA A 194 -36.15 -19.13 22.52
N ARG A 195 -35.44 -19.57 23.57
CA ARG A 195 -35.66 -20.89 24.18
C ARG A 195 -37.06 -21.04 24.76
N LEU A 196 -37.55 -20.02 25.46
CA LEU A 196 -38.89 -20.02 26.04
C LEU A 196 -39.98 -20.05 24.95
N GLN A 197 -39.82 -19.28 23.88
CA GLN A 197 -40.72 -19.32 22.73
C GLN A 197 -40.77 -20.71 22.10
N ARG A 198 -39.61 -21.34 21.85
CA ARG A 198 -39.57 -22.72 21.33
C ARG A 198 -40.30 -23.71 22.22
N LEU A 199 -40.13 -23.61 23.55
CA LEU A 199 -40.84 -24.48 24.49
C LEU A 199 -42.35 -24.23 24.48
N GLN A 200 -42.78 -22.98 24.33
CA GLN A 200 -44.20 -22.64 24.20
C GLN A 200 -44.78 -23.20 22.90
N ASP A 201 -44.07 -23.07 21.79
CA ASP A 201 -44.50 -23.59 20.49
C ASP A 201 -44.64 -25.12 20.54
N THR A 202 -43.63 -25.82 21.10
CA THR A 202 -43.71 -27.29 21.27
C THR A 202 -44.87 -27.72 22.16
N TRP A 203 -45.13 -26.99 23.25
CA TRP A 203 -46.27 -27.28 24.12
C TRP A 203 -47.61 -27.04 23.41
N GLN A 204 -47.71 -25.99 22.60
CA GLN A 204 -48.91 -25.71 21.81
C GLN A 204 -49.15 -26.83 20.79
N ASP A 205 -48.09 -27.30 20.11
CA ASP A 205 -48.16 -28.42 19.18
C ASP A 205 -48.62 -29.72 19.87
N GLU A 206 -48.08 -30.03 21.05
CA GLU A 206 -48.49 -31.20 21.85
C GLU A 206 -49.96 -31.12 22.27
N VAL A 207 -50.42 -29.96 22.75
CA VAL A 207 -51.82 -29.75 23.12
C VAL A 207 -52.74 -29.91 21.92
N LEU A 208 -52.36 -29.39 20.75
CA LEU A 208 -53.10 -29.58 19.50
C LEU A 208 -53.14 -31.05 19.10
N TRP A 209 -52.01 -31.77 19.19
CA TRP A 209 -51.92 -33.19 18.88
C TRP A 209 -52.83 -34.03 19.80
N HIS A 210 -52.79 -33.80 21.11
CA HIS A 210 -53.68 -34.45 22.06
C HIS A 210 -55.15 -34.10 21.81
N GLY A 211 -55.45 -32.85 21.43
CA GLY A 211 -56.77 -32.39 21.04
C GLY A 211 -57.32 -33.15 19.83
N GLN A 212 -56.52 -33.28 18.77
CA GLN A 212 -56.86 -34.05 17.58
C GLN A 212 -57.05 -35.53 17.91
N ARG A 213 -56.15 -36.12 18.71
CA ARG A 213 -56.27 -37.52 19.13
C ARG A 213 -57.55 -37.78 19.92
N ARG A 214 -57.92 -36.85 20.81
CA ARG A 214 -59.18 -36.93 21.56
C ARG A 214 -60.40 -36.83 20.64
N ALA A 215 -60.38 -35.98 19.62
CA ALA A 215 -61.46 -35.88 18.64
C ALA A 215 -61.64 -37.20 17.86
N GLN A 216 -60.54 -37.78 17.36
CA GLN A 216 -60.57 -39.08 16.67
C GLN A 216 -61.13 -40.21 17.54
N LEU A 217 -60.76 -40.26 18.82
CA LEU A 217 -61.28 -41.27 19.74
C LEU A 217 -62.77 -41.08 20.04
N ARG A 218 -63.26 -39.83 20.09
CA ARG A 218 -64.69 -39.54 20.26
C ARG A 218 -65.49 -39.97 19.05
N GLU A 219 -65.04 -39.66 17.84
CA GLU A 219 -65.68 -40.08 16.60
C GLU A 219 -65.81 -41.61 16.52
N ARG A 220 -64.72 -42.35 16.80
CA ARG A 220 -64.77 -43.83 16.86
C ARG A 220 -65.75 -44.37 17.90
N LEU A 221 -65.86 -43.68 19.04
CA LEU A 221 -66.76 -44.07 20.11
C LEU A 221 -68.22 -43.79 19.73
N GLU A 222 -68.49 -42.67 19.05
CA GLU A 222 -69.80 -42.34 18.49
C GLU A 222 -70.21 -43.36 17.41
N GLU A 223 -69.33 -43.67 16.47
CA GLU A 223 -69.56 -44.74 15.47
C GLU A 223 -69.88 -46.09 16.13
N ALA A 224 -69.15 -46.46 17.18
CA ALA A 224 -69.39 -47.71 17.90
C ALA A 224 -70.76 -47.68 18.61
N ARG A 225 -71.13 -46.55 19.22
CA ARG A 225 -72.46 -46.38 19.86
C ARG A 225 -73.59 -46.46 18.84
N GLU A 226 -73.46 -45.80 17.69
CA GLU A 226 -74.44 -45.87 16.61
C GLU A 226 -74.64 -47.30 16.13
N ARG A 227 -73.54 -48.06 15.95
CA ARG A 227 -73.60 -49.48 15.60
C ARG A 227 -74.31 -50.31 16.67
N THR A 228 -74.01 -50.08 17.95
CA THR A 228 -74.68 -50.78 19.06
C THR A 228 -76.17 -50.49 19.07
N LEU A 229 -76.57 -49.21 19.01
CA LEU A 229 -77.98 -48.80 18.97
C LEU A 229 -78.73 -49.41 17.78
N HIS A 230 -78.09 -49.48 16.61
CA HIS A 230 -78.67 -50.13 15.42
C HIS A 230 -78.95 -51.61 15.65
N TRP A 231 -77.99 -52.34 16.23
CA TRP A 231 -78.16 -53.76 16.53
C TRP A 231 -79.13 -54.02 17.67
N GLU A 232 -79.17 -53.17 18.70
CA GLU A 232 -80.18 -53.21 19.76
C GLU A 232 -81.59 -53.03 19.20
N SER A 233 -81.77 -52.05 18.29
CA SER A 233 -83.06 -51.83 17.62
C SER A 233 -83.48 -53.06 16.80
N LYS A 234 -82.58 -53.62 16.01
CA LYS A 234 -82.83 -54.87 15.27
C LYS A 234 -83.16 -56.03 16.19
N TRP A 235 -82.45 -56.17 17.31
CA TRP A 235 -82.71 -57.21 18.29
C TRP A 235 -84.10 -57.08 18.90
N ILE A 236 -84.52 -55.87 19.28
CA ILE A 236 -85.87 -55.59 19.78
C ILE A 236 -86.91 -55.94 18.71
N GLN A 237 -86.69 -55.60 17.44
CA GLN A 237 -87.59 -55.97 16.34
C GLN A 237 -87.72 -57.49 16.20
N ILE A 238 -86.61 -58.23 16.27
CA ILE A 238 -86.62 -59.70 16.23
C ILE A 238 -87.38 -60.26 17.43
N GLN A 239 -87.13 -59.75 18.64
CA GLN A 239 -87.84 -60.18 19.85
C GLN A 239 -89.34 -59.92 19.77
N ASN A 240 -89.75 -58.72 19.34
CA ASN A 240 -91.17 -58.38 19.15
C ASN A 240 -91.82 -59.30 18.12
N THR A 241 -91.16 -59.52 16.98
CA THR A 241 -91.65 -60.44 15.94
C THR A 241 -91.78 -61.87 16.48
N ALA A 242 -90.79 -62.35 17.24
CA ALA A 242 -90.84 -63.67 17.86
C ALA A 242 -91.98 -63.78 18.88
N ALA A 243 -92.20 -62.75 19.70
CA ALA A 243 -93.31 -62.69 20.66
C ALA A 243 -94.68 -62.71 19.95
N GLU A 244 -94.84 -61.93 18.87
CA GLU A 244 -96.04 -61.94 18.04
C GLU A 244 -96.31 -63.31 17.42
N LYS A 245 -95.28 -63.95 16.83
CA LYS A 245 -95.39 -65.29 16.26
C LYS A 245 -95.71 -66.35 17.31
N THR A 246 -95.10 -66.26 18.50
CA THR A 246 -95.37 -67.16 19.63
C THR A 246 -96.81 -67.00 20.12
N LEU A 247 -97.31 -65.76 20.21
CA LEU A 247 -98.68 -65.48 20.61
C LEU A 247 -99.69 -65.95 19.56
N LEU A 248 -99.43 -65.74 18.26
CA LEU A 248 -100.23 -66.29 17.18
C LEU A 248 -100.27 -67.81 17.24
N LEU A 249 -99.12 -68.47 17.39
CA LEU A 249 -99.06 -69.92 17.55
C LEU A 249 -99.91 -70.38 18.75
N GLY A 250 -99.75 -69.75 19.91
CA GLY A 250 -100.57 -70.05 21.10
C GLY A 250 -102.08 -69.90 20.85
N ARG A 251 -102.50 -68.82 20.17
CA ARG A 251 -103.90 -68.62 19.78
C ARG A 251 -104.41 -69.70 18.83
N THR A 252 -103.63 -70.06 17.80
CA THR A 252 -103.99 -71.13 16.86
C THR A 252 -104.10 -72.47 17.56
N ARG A 253 -103.16 -72.78 18.46
CA ARG A 253 -103.20 -74.01 19.27
C ARG A 253 -104.45 -74.08 20.15
N MET A 254 -104.80 -72.99 20.83
CA MET A 254 -106.02 -72.93 21.65
C MET A 254 -107.29 -73.04 20.81
N ALA A 255 -107.35 -72.40 19.63
CA ALA A 255 -108.48 -72.53 18.73
C ALA A 255 -108.65 -73.97 18.22
N ALA A 256 -107.55 -74.62 17.83
CA ALA A 256 -107.53 -76.02 17.43
C ALA A 256 -108.03 -76.95 18.56
N LEU A 257 -107.50 -76.76 19.77
CA LEU A 257 -107.93 -77.53 20.95
C LEU A 257 -109.41 -77.31 21.27
N ASN A 258 -109.90 -76.07 21.22
CA ASN A 258 -111.31 -75.76 21.46
C ASN A 258 -112.22 -76.43 20.42
N LEU A 259 -111.87 -76.38 19.13
CA LEU A 259 -112.61 -77.08 18.08
C LEU A 259 -112.60 -78.59 18.30
N PHE A 260 -111.45 -79.16 18.64
CA PHE A 260 -111.31 -80.58 18.95
C PHE A 260 -112.21 -81.00 20.12
N GLN A 261 -112.21 -80.24 21.21
CA GLN A 261 -113.07 -80.49 22.37
C GLN A 261 -114.56 -80.48 22.00
N VAL A 262 -114.99 -79.56 21.12
CA VAL A 262 -116.37 -79.53 20.62
C VAL A 262 -116.70 -80.81 19.82
N VAL A 263 -115.79 -81.25 18.95
CA VAL A 263 -115.94 -82.51 18.20
C VAL A 263 -116.06 -83.71 19.15
N CYS A 264 -115.18 -83.81 20.15
CA CYS A 264 -115.25 -84.86 21.17
C CYS A 264 -116.58 -84.86 21.94
N GLN A 265 -117.09 -83.67 22.29
CA GLN A 265 -118.39 -83.52 22.94
C GLN A 265 -119.54 -84.03 22.06
N HIS A 266 -119.54 -83.71 20.76
CA HIS A 266 -120.55 -84.20 19.82
C HIS A 266 -120.49 -85.71 19.59
N GLN A 267 -119.28 -86.28 19.55
CA GLN A 267 -119.08 -87.73 19.43
C GLN A 267 -119.27 -88.49 20.75
N ARG A 268 -119.46 -87.78 21.88
CA ARG A 268 -119.52 -88.32 23.25
C ARG A 268 -118.31 -89.16 23.64
N GLN A 269 -117.14 -88.83 23.11
CA GLN A 269 -115.87 -89.50 23.43
C GLN A 269 -115.01 -88.57 24.32
N PRO A 270 -114.26 -89.13 25.29
CA PRO A 270 -113.29 -88.34 26.02
C PRO A 270 -112.16 -87.87 25.09
N PRO A 271 -111.59 -86.67 25.30
CA PRO A 271 -110.44 -86.22 24.53
C PRO A 271 -109.25 -87.16 24.79
N ASN A 272 -108.81 -87.87 23.74
CA ASN A 272 -107.79 -88.92 23.82
C ASN A 272 -106.39 -88.49 23.31
N LEU A 273 -106.25 -87.24 22.84
CA LEU A 273 -104.99 -86.68 22.35
C LEU A 273 -104.32 -85.80 23.40
N ASP A 274 -102.99 -85.71 23.34
CA ASP A 274 -102.22 -84.81 24.19
C ASP A 274 -102.56 -83.35 23.89
N LEU A 275 -102.51 -82.51 24.93
CA LEU A 275 -102.82 -81.09 24.85
C LEU A 275 -101.86 -80.34 23.93
N GLU A 276 -100.62 -80.81 23.79
CA GLU A 276 -99.61 -80.20 22.92
C GLU A 276 -99.63 -80.70 21.46
N ASP A 277 -100.33 -81.81 21.16
CA ASP A 277 -100.43 -82.37 19.80
C ASP A 277 -101.51 -81.67 18.96
N THR A 278 -101.19 -80.45 18.52
CA THR A 278 -102.14 -79.64 17.76
C THR A 278 -102.39 -80.13 16.33
N GLU A 279 -101.44 -80.85 15.75
CA GLU A 279 -101.60 -81.44 14.42
C GLU A 279 -102.60 -82.60 14.47
N GLY A 280 -102.45 -83.50 15.46
CA GLY A 280 -103.41 -84.58 15.70
C GLY A 280 -104.83 -84.06 16.00
N GLN A 281 -104.95 -83.01 16.81
CA GLN A 281 -106.24 -82.38 17.13
C GLN A 281 -106.95 -81.84 15.88
N LEU A 282 -106.23 -81.13 15.00
CA LEU A 282 -106.80 -80.60 13.76
C LEU A 282 -107.18 -81.71 12.77
N GLU A 283 -106.42 -82.80 12.71
CA GLU A 283 -106.73 -83.92 11.82
C GLU A 283 -108.03 -84.63 12.25
N GLN A 284 -108.28 -84.79 13.55
CA GLN A 284 -109.57 -85.34 14.04
C GLN A 284 -110.74 -84.39 13.78
N VAL A 285 -110.55 -83.07 13.94
CA VAL A 285 -111.57 -82.06 13.57
C VAL A 285 -111.88 -82.13 12.07
N LYS A 286 -110.84 -82.25 11.23
CA LYS A 286 -110.99 -82.39 9.78
C LYS A 286 -111.74 -83.66 9.41
N GLN A 287 -111.38 -84.82 9.98
CA GLN A 287 -112.08 -86.09 9.73
C GLN A 287 -113.56 -85.97 10.10
N PHE A 288 -113.88 -85.39 11.26
CA PHE A 288 -115.26 -85.19 11.67
C PHE A 288 -116.05 -84.27 10.72
N ILE A 289 -115.46 -83.16 10.27
CA ILE A 289 -116.11 -82.27 9.30
C ILE A 289 -116.32 -82.98 7.96
N GLN A 290 -115.35 -83.79 7.51
CA GLN A 290 -115.47 -84.59 6.29
C GLN A 290 -116.56 -85.64 6.42
N ASP A 291 -116.67 -86.31 7.56
CA ASP A 291 -117.72 -87.30 7.85
C ASP A 291 -119.10 -86.64 7.89
N LEU A 292 -119.24 -85.49 8.57
CA LEU A 292 -120.48 -84.70 8.55
C LEU A 292 -120.86 -84.24 7.14
N SER A 293 -119.89 -83.77 6.37
CA SER A 293 -120.10 -83.33 4.99
C SER A 293 -120.50 -84.50 4.09
N GLY A 294 -119.90 -85.68 4.31
CA GLY A 294 -120.27 -86.93 3.65
C GLY A 294 -121.69 -87.36 4.00
N MET A 295 -122.11 -87.27 5.26
CA MET A 295 -123.47 -87.53 5.70
C MET A 295 -124.49 -86.53 5.13
N LEU A 296 -124.14 -85.25 5.04
CA LEU A 296 -125.02 -84.23 4.43
C LEU A 296 -125.11 -84.38 2.91
N ALA A 297 -124.01 -84.77 2.25
CA ALA A 297 -124.00 -85.06 0.82
C ALA A 297 -124.81 -86.32 0.48
N SER A 298 -124.76 -87.36 1.33
CA SER A 298 -125.59 -88.55 1.16
C SER A 298 -127.07 -88.27 1.46
N LEU A 299 -127.38 -87.34 2.37
CA LEU A 299 -128.75 -86.83 2.58
C LEU A 299 -129.26 -86.04 1.36
N ARG A 300 -128.42 -85.21 0.73
CA ARG A 300 -128.78 -84.47 -0.51
C ARG A 300 -128.89 -85.34 -1.76
N GLN A 301 -128.29 -86.54 -1.76
CA GLN A 301 -128.48 -87.53 -2.83
C GLN A 301 -129.73 -88.40 -2.59
N ALA A 302 -130.35 -88.30 -1.41
CA ALA A 302 -131.59 -88.98 -1.05
C ALA A 302 -132.84 -88.09 -1.18
N GLU A 303 -132.67 -86.82 -1.56
CA GLU A 303 -133.71 -85.90 -2.06
C GLU A 303 -133.70 -85.88 -3.60
#